data_AF-A0A2G9CCP8-F1
#
_entry.id   AF-A0A2G9CCP8-F1
#
_cell.length_a   1.000
_cell.length_b   1.000
_cell.length_c   1.000
_cell.angle_alpha   90.00
_cell.angle_beta   90.00
_cell.angle_gamma   90.00
#
_symmetry.space_group_name_H-M   'P 1'
#
loop_
_entity.id
_entity.type
_entity.pdbx_description
1 polymer ?
#
loop_
_entity_poly.entity_id
_entity_poly.type
_entity_poly.pdbx_seq_one_letter_code
_entity_poly.pdbx_strand_id
1 'polypeptide(L)'
;MDALLARLTSTVPVARNLDQLTRPLLDMLGSITGLESTYLTTIDLRAGQQHVLIARNTGTMTIPEGLTVDWSDTLCKRALDAGRMATSDVSDCWGDSDAARQLGIQTYVSAPVRDDGGELMGTLCAASAQRRPIAPEAESLLRLFSSLVAQFLQRERLVADLRAANEQLATYALTDALTGLPNRRALFDELQRQLQRAARDGTCVLLGCIDLDGFKAVNDQLGHHRGDLFLREMAQRLSLELRGSDMLARVGGDEFVVVGPGVALGGPSSAQAIPLLDRGEPAQAARTLEQRASLASVGRFDLEGHALQYAGASVGVVALDPTGLSVEQALHLADERMYDVKRARRRSVIAPAVIAQAAD
;
A
#
# COMPACT_ATOMS: atom_id res chain seq x y z
N MET A 1 -36.03 -17.82 -23.59
CA MET A 1 -35.60 -16.46 -23.25
C MET A 1 -35.70 -16.20 -21.74
N ASP A 2 -36.87 -16.42 -21.13
CA ASP A 2 -37.13 -16.04 -19.72
C ASP A 2 -36.22 -16.72 -18.69
N ALA A 3 -35.95 -18.02 -18.84
CA ALA A 3 -35.04 -18.74 -17.95
C ALA A 3 -33.59 -18.23 -18.01
N LEU A 4 -33.16 -17.71 -19.17
CA LEU A 4 -31.84 -17.12 -19.35
C LEU A 4 -31.74 -15.75 -18.70
N LEU A 5 -32.75 -14.90 -18.92
CA LEU A 5 -32.84 -13.58 -18.28
C LEU A 5 -32.92 -13.69 -16.76
N ALA A 6 -33.65 -14.68 -16.24
CA ALA A 6 -33.70 -14.98 -14.80
C ALA A 6 -32.33 -15.37 -14.24
N ARG A 7 -31.57 -16.23 -14.95
CA ARG A 7 -30.21 -16.62 -14.55
C ARG A 7 -29.21 -15.46 -14.62
N LEU A 8 -29.30 -14.59 -15.63
CA LEU A 8 -28.44 -13.41 -15.72
C LEU A 8 -28.71 -12.43 -14.57
N THR A 9 -29.99 -12.17 -14.30
CA THR A 9 -30.42 -11.26 -13.23
C THR A 9 -30.03 -11.75 -11.84
N SER A 10 -29.90 -13.07 -11.63
CA SER A 10 -29.43 -13.62 -10.35
C SER A 10 -27.90 -13.75 -10.24
N THR A 11 -27.19 -13.89 -11.36
CA THR A 11 -25.74 -14.12 -11.37
C THR A 11 -24.93 -12.83 -11.33
N VAL A 12 -25.22 -11.88 -12.22
CA VAL A 12 -24.39 -10.68 -12.43
C VAL A 12 -24.30 -9.80 -11.18
N PRO A 13 -25.40 -9.51 -10.44
CA PRO A 13 -25.34 -8.61 -9.28
C PRO A 13 -24.56 -9.17 -8.09
N VAL A 14 -24.46 -10.50 -7.97
CA VAL A 14 -23.88 -11.17 -6.79
C VAL A 14 -22.41 -11.56 -7.01
N ALA A 15 -21.94 -11.60 -8.26
CA ALA A 15 -20.58 -12.00 -8.59
C ALA A 15 -19.53 -11.05 -7.97
N ARG A 16 -18.63 -11.63 -7.17
CA ARG A 16 -17.55 -10.92 -6.47
C ARG A 16 -16.17 -11.12 -7.09
N ASN A 17 -16.05 -12.06 -8.02
CA ASN A 17 -14.82 -12.32 -8.76
C ASN A 17 -15.14 -12.81 -10.18
N LEU A 18 -14.11 -12.88 -11.03
CA LEU A 18 -14.26 -13.23 -12.43
C LEU A 18 -14.83 -14.63 -12.62
N ASP A 19 -14.45 -15.61 -11.78
CA ASP A 19 -14.98 -16.98 -11.83
C ASP A 19 -16.48 -17.05 -11.57
N GLN A 20 -16.97 -16.37 -10.53
CA GLN A 20 -18.38 -16.34 -10.16
C GLN A 20 -19.26 -15.71 -11.23
N LEU A 21 -18.72 -14.77 -12.01
CA LEU A 21 -19.41 -14.22 -13.17
C LEU A 21 -19.31 -15.16 -14.38
N THR A 22 -18.10 -15.59 -14.71
CA THR A 22 -17.78 -16.19 -16.01
C THR A 22 -18.26 -17.64 -16.10
N ARG A 23 -18.09 -18.46 -15.06
CA ARG A 23 -18.48 -19.89 -15.12
C ARG A 23 -19.97 -20.07 -15.45
N PRO A 24 -20.92 -19.36 -14.80
CA PRO A 24 -22.33 -19.45 -15.20
C PRO A 24 -22.62 -18.92 -16.60
N LEU A 25 -21.89 -17.88 -17.07
CA LEU A 25 -22.01 -17.39 -18.45
C LEU A 25 -21.56 -18.44 -19.46
N LEU A 26 -20.44 -19.12 -19.19
CA LEU A 26 -19.93 -20.22 -20.01
C LEU A 26 -20.89 -21.42 -20.01
N ASP A 27 -21.50 -21.74 -18.87
CA ASP A 27 -22.55 -22.76 -18.79
C ASP A 27 -23.75 -22.41 -19.67
N MET A 28 -24.25 -21.16 -19.57
CA MET A 28 -25.36 -20.69 -20.39
C MET A 28 -25.00 -20.72 -21.87
N LEU A 29 -23.80 -20.25 -22.23
CA LEU A 29 -23.32 -20.23 -23.60
C LEU A 29 -23.27 -21.65 -24.18
N GLY A 30 -22.76 -22.62 -23.43
CA GLY A 30 -22.70 -24.01 -23.88
C GLY A 30 -24.08 -24.64 -24.04
N SER A 31 -25.00 -24.37 -23.11
CA SER A 31 -26.39 -24.87 -23.21
C SER A 31 -27.15 -24.30 -24.41
N ILE A 32 -26.87 -23.07 -24.83
CA ILE A 32 -27.59 -22.42 -25.94
C ILE A 32 -26.97 -22.78 -27.29
N THR A 33 -25.64 -22.74 -27.36
CA THR A 33 -24.92 -23.04 -28.61
C THR A 33 -24.86 -24.54 -28.89
N GLY A 34 -25.00 -25.37 -27.85
CA GLY A 34 -24.77 -26.80 -27.93
C GLY A 34 -23.30 -27.17 -28.20
N LEU A 35 -22.37 -26.23 -28.04
CA LEU A 35 -20.94 -26.49 -28.26
C LEU A 35 -20.30 -27.15 -27.03
N GLU A 36 -19.29 -27.99 -27.28
CA GLU A 36 -18.74 -28.91 -26.27
C GLU A 36 -17.89 -28.19 -25.23
N SER A 37 -17.15 -27.17 -25.65
CA SER A 37 -16.24 -26.40 -24.81
C SER A 37 -16.56 -24.91 -24.94
N THR A 38 -16.79 -24.24 -23.81
CA THR A 38 -16.92 -22.78 -23.74
C THR A 38 -15.84 -22.24 -22.81
N TYR A 39 -15.21 -21.12 -23.19
CA TYR A 39 -14.07 -20.61 -22.45
C TYR A 39 -13.87 -19.11 -22.60
N LEU A 40 -13.29 -18.50 -21.57
CA LEU A 40 -12.79 -17.13 -21.56
C LEU A 40 -11.27 -17.16 -21.66
N THR A 41 -10.70 -16.27 -22.47
CA THR A 41 -9.25 -16.12 -22.60
C THR A 41 -8.79 -14.72 -22.21
N THR A 42 -7.49 -14.57 -21.95
CA THR A 42 -6.76 -13.31 -21.99
C THR A 42 -5.71 -13.32 -23.09
N ILE A 43 -5.30 -12.13 -23.54
CA ILE A 43 -4.29 -11.98 -24.59
C ILE A 43 -3.18 -11.08 -24.07
N ASP A 44 -1.95 -11.56 -24.12
CA ASP A 44 -0.74 -10.75 -23.96
C ASP A 44 -0.17 -10.44 -25.35
N LEU A 45 -0.51 -9.24 -25.84
CA LEU A 45 -0.05 -8.79 -27.16
C LEU A 45 1.47 -8.54 -27.20
N ARG A 46 2.13 -8.31 -26.07
CA ARG A 46 3.59 -8.10 -26.02
C ARG A 46 4.33 -9.42 -26.10
N ALA A 47 3.84 -10.43 -25.39
CA ALA A 47 4.36 -11.79 -25.47
C ALA A 47 3.89 -12.53 -26.75
N GLY A 48 2.87 -12.02 -27.43
CA GLY A 48 2.27 -12.67 -28.59
C GLY A 48 1.54 -13.96 -28.22
N GLN A 49 0.94 -14.02 -27.03
CA GLN A 49 0.33 -15.23 -26.48
C GLN A 49 -1.13 -15.01 -26.09
N GLN A 50 -1.92 -16.07 -26.21
CA GLN A 50 -3.27 -16.13 -25.69
C GLN A 50 -3.38 -17.27 -24.67
N HIS A 51 -4.02 -16.97 -23.54
CA HIS A 51 -4.16 -17.89 -22.42
C HIS A 51 -5.63 -18.17 -22.16
N VAL A 52 -6.00 -19.44 -21.98
CA VAL A 52 -7.34 -19.82 -21.52
C VAL A 52 -7.40 -19.62 -20.00
N LEU A 53 -8.25 -18.73 -19.54
CA LEU A 53 -8.41 -18.45 -18.11
C LEU A 53 -9.40 -19.41 -17.45
N ILE A 54 -10.60 -19.49 -18.01
CA ILE A 54 -11.73 -20.23 -17.44
C ILE A 54 -12.36 -21.03 -18.56
N ALA A 55 -12.60 -22.31 -18.33
CA ALA A 55 -13.18 -23.21 -19.31
C ALA A 55 -14.27 -24.08 -18.71
N ARG A 56 -15.21 -24.47 -19.56
CA ARG A 56 -16.30 -25.37 -19.24
C ARG A 56 -16.43 -26.37 -20.39
N ASN A 57 -16.15 -27.63 -20.07
CA ASN A 57 -16.10 -28.72 -21.04
C ASN A 57 -17.21 -29.74 -20.71
N THR A 58 -18.07 -30.06 -21.67
CA THR A 58 -19.21 -30.98 -21.49
C THR A 58 -19.28 -32.13 -22.49
N GLY A 59 -18.39 -32.14 -23.48
CA GLY A 59 -18.32 -33.16 -24.53
C GLY A 59 -17.00 -33.92 -24.53
N THR A 60 -16.64 -34.41 -25.71
CA THR A 60 -15.36 -35.11 -25.96
C THR A 60 -14.20 -34.14 -26.13
N MET A 61 -14.48 -32.94 -26.64
CA MET A 61 -13.52 -31.84 -26.69
C MET A 61 -13.21 -31.32 -25.28
N THR A 62 -11.93 -31.11 -25.00
CA THR A 62 -11.46 -30.49 -23.75
C THR A 62 -10.49 -29.36 -24.09
N ILE A 63 -10.85 -28.14 -23.69
CA ILE A 63 -9.96 -26.98 -23.69
C ILE A 63 -9.53 -26.75 -22.23
N PRO A 64 -8.26 -26.98 -21.86
CA PRO A 64 -7.82 -26.86 -20.47
C PRO A 64 -7.64 -25.40 -20.05
N GLU A 65 -8.00 -25.09 -18.80
CA GLU A 65 -7.61 -23.84 -18.14
C GLU A 65 -6.08 -23.79 -18.04
N GLY A 66 -5.49 -22.63 -18.31
CA GLY A 66 -4.04 -22.44 -18.39
C GLY A 66 -3.42 -22.79 -19.75
N LEU A 67 -4.18 -23.32 -20.71
CA LEU A 67 -3.67 -23.53 -22.07
C LEU A 67 -3.15 -22.22 -22.65
N THR A 68 -1.93 -22.25 -23.17
CA THR A 68 -1.30 -21.11 -23.84
C THR A 68 -1.04 -21.46 -25.29
N VAL A 69 -1.43 -20.57 -26.19
CA VAL A 69 -1.26 -20.71 -27.64
C VAL A 69 -0.65 -19.42 -28.21
N ASP A 70 0.12 -19.57 -29.29
CA ASP A 70 0.65 -18.41 -30.03
C ASP A 70 -0.51 -17.60 -30.61
N TRP A 71 -0.57 -16.31 -30.27
CA TRP A 71 -1.65 -15.41 -30.70
C TRP A 71 -1.81 -15.37 -32.21
N SER A 72 -0.71 -15.49 -32.96
CA SER A 72 -0.74 -15.48 -34.43
C SER A 72 -1.46 -16.71 -35.01
N ASP A 73 -1.48 -17.82 -34.28
CA ASP A 73 -2.05 -19.09 -34.75
C ASP A 73 -3.47 -19.38 -34.20
N THR A 74 -4.08 -18.45 -33.45
CA THR A 74 -5.39 -18.72 -32.83
C THR A 74 -6.56 -18.47 -33.78
N LEU A 75 -7.65 -19.21 -33.56
CA LEU A 75 -8.95 -18.91 -34.18
C LEU A 75 -9.52 -17.58 -33.72
N CYS A 76 -9.19 -17.15 -32.50
CA CYS A 76 -9.62 -15.86 -31.94
C CYS A 76 -9.09 -14.70 -32.79
N LYS A 77 -7.80 -14.71 -33.12
CA LYS A 77 -7.20 -13.68 -33.98
C LYS A 77 -7.82 -13.68 -35.38
N ARG A 78 -7.95 -14.85 -36.00
CA ARG A 78 -8.53 -15.00 -37.35
C ARG A 78 -9.98 -14.54 -37.41
N ALA A 79 -10.77 -14.85 -36.39
CA ALA A 79 -12.15 -14.39 -36.27
C ALA A 79 -12.23 -12.85 -36.21
N LEU A 80 -11.32 -12.21 -35.47
CA LEU A 80 -11.25 -10.75 -35.37
C LEU A 80 -10.79 -10.11 -36.68
N ASP A 81 -9.70 -10.62 -37.28
CA ASP A 81 -9.12 -10.07 -38.51
C ASP A 81 -10.10 -10.20 -39.70
N ALA A 82 -10.87 -11.29 -39.75
CA ALA A 82 -11.88 -11.52 -40.79
C ALA A 82 -13.25 -10.89 -40.50
N GLY A 83 -13.47 -10.32 -39.31
CA GLY A 83 -14.79 -9.83 -38.90
C GLY A 83 -15.87 -10.94 -38.84
N ARG A 84 -15.46 -12.19 -38.61
CA ARG A 84 -16.34 -13.37 -38.62
C ARG A 84 -16.37 -14.01 -37.24
N MET A 85 -17.50 -13.85 -36.55
CA MET A 85 -17.67 -14.37 -35.18
C MET A 85 -17.90 -15.87 -35.12
N ALA A 86 -18.44 -16.47 -36.18
CA ALA A 86 -19.01 -17.81 -36.16
C ALA A 86 -18.66 -18.58 -37.44
N THR A 87 -18.33 -19.87 -37.30
CA THR A 87 -18.26 -20.83 -38.41
C THR A 87 -18.58 -22.24 -37.95
N SER A 88 -19.36 -22.97 -38.75
CA SER A 88 -19.60 -24.41 -38.58
C SER A 88 -18.59 -25.27 -39.35
N ASP A 89 -17.68 -24.65 -40.11
CA ASP A 89 -16.62 -25.30 -40.88
C ASP A 89 -15.31 -24.52 -40.70
N VAL A 90 -14.60 -24.84 -39.61
CA VAL A 90 -13.29 -24.23 -39.31
C VAL A 90 -12.26 -24.58 -40.38
N SER A 91 -12.28 -25.79 -40.95
CA SER A 91 -11.32 -26.20 -41.98
C SER A 91 -11.42 -25.37 -43.25
N ASP A 92 -12.63 -24.98 -43.66
CA ASP A 92 -12.85 -24.15 -44.84
C ASP A 92 -12.47 -22.68 -44.59
N CYS A 93 -12.79 -22.14 -43.40
CA CYS A 93 -12.53 -20.74 -43.07
C CYS A 93 -11.07 -20.48 -42.66
N TRP A 94 -10.50 -21.36 -41.84
CA TRP A 94 -9.27 -21.15 -41.05
C TRP A 94 -8.48 -22.46 -40.90
N GLY A 95 -8.45 -23.29 -41.95
CA GLY A 95 -7.78 -24.59 -41.94
C GLY A 95 -6.25 -24.52 -41.82
N ASP A 96 -5.68 -23.32 -41.95
CA ASP A 96 -4.26 -23.02 -41.75
C ASP A 96 -3.85 -22.99 -40.26
N SER A 97 -4.80 -22.93 -39.32
CA SER A 97 -4.50 -22.90 -37.88
C SER A 97 -4.06 -24.28 -37.37
N ASP A 98 -2.81 -24.39 -36.93
CA ASP A 98 -2.29 -25.62 -36.34
C ASP A 98 -2.91 -25.88 -34.97
N ALA A 99 -3.11 -24.84 -34.16
CA ALA A 99 -3.81 -24.90 -32.88
C ALA A 99 -5.22 -25.47 -33.03
N ALA A 100 -6.00 -25.01 -34.02
CA ALA A 100 -7.34 -25.52 -34.29
C ALA A 100 -7.32 -27.00 -34.72
N ARG A 101 -6.33 -27.38 -35.55
CA ARG A 101 -6.18 -28.75 -36.05
C ARG A 101 -5.80 -29.72 -34.92
N GLN A 102 -4.87 -29.33 -34.05
CA GLN A 102 -4.45 -30.13 -32.90
C GLN A 102 -5.57 -30.33 -31.88
N LEU A 103 -6.39 -29.30 -31.66
CA LEU A 103 -7.56 -29.35 -30.78
C LEU A 103 -8.79 -30.00 -31.44
N GLY A 104 -8.71 -30.33 -32.73
CA GLY A 104 -9.79 -30.97 -33.50
C GLY A 104 -11.03 -30.10 -33.67
N ILE A 105 -10.90 -28.77 -33.69
CA ILE A 105 -12.04 -27.85 -33.73
C ILE A 105 -12.67 -27.84 -35.13
N GLN A 106 -13.96 -28.16 -35.21
CA GLN A 106 -14.73 -28.13 -36.47
C GLN A 106 -15.79 -27.02 -36.48
N THR A 107 -16.35 -26.67 -35.34
CA THR A 107 -17.28 -25.54 -35.18
C THR A 107 -16.78 -24.60 -34.10
N TYR A 108 -16.85 -23.30 -34.37
CA TYR A 108 -16.26 -22.28 -33.52
C TYR A 108 -17.06 -20.98 -33.53
N VAL A 109 -17.22 -20.38 -32.35
CA VAL A 109 -17.77 -19.04 -32.17
C VAL A 109 -16.90 -18.27 -31.19
N SER A 110 -16.65 -16.99 -31.47
CA SER A 110 -15.96 -16.10 -30.54
C SER A 110 -16.44 -14.65 -30.63
N ALA A 111 -16.34 -13.94 -29.52
CA ALA A 111 -16.52 -12.50 -29.46
C ALA A 111 -15.37 -11.87 -28.65
N PRO A 112 -14.93 -10.66 -29.03
CA PRO A 112 -13.90 -9.95 -28.29
C PRO A 112 -14.44 -9.42 -26.97
N VAL A 113 -13.63 -9.53 -25.92
CA VAL A 113 -13.80 -8.82 -24.66
C VAL A 113 -12.93 -7.56 -24.76
N ARG A 114 -13.58 -6.40 -24.93
CA ARG A 114 -12.93 -5.11 -25.03
C ARG A 114 -13.38 -4.19 -23.92
N ASP A 115 -12.45 -3.40 -23.40
CA ASP A 115 -12.82 -2.31 -22.50
C ASP A 115 -13.51 -1.16 -23.25
N ASP A 116 -13.98 -0.14 -22.52
CA ASP A 116 -14.62 1.05 -23.09
C ASP A 116 -13.68 1.84 -24.04
N GLY A 117 -12.36 1.71 -23.90
CA GLY A 117 -11.37 2.30 -24.78
C GLY A 117 -11.15 1.52 -26.09
N GLY A 118 -11.77 0.34 -26.22
CA GLY A 118 -11.61 -0.56 -27.35
C GLY A 118 -10.38 -1.47 -27.26
N GLU A 119 -9.62 -1.44 -26.16
CA GLU A 119 -8.47 -2.31 -25.91
C GLU A 119 -8.94 -3.76 -25.83
N LEU A 120 -8.26 -4.66 -26.55
CA LEU A 120 -8.59 -6.08 -26.55
C LEU A 120 -8.02 -6.77 -25.31
N MET A 121 -8.89 -7.17 -24.38
CA MET A 121 -8.48 -7.86 -23.15
C MET A 121 -8.42 -9.38 -23.34
N GLY A 122 -9.25 -9.90 -24.22
CA GLY A 122 -9.45 -11.33 -24.39
C GLY A 122 -10.58 -11.68 -25.34
N THR A 123 -11.00 -12.94 -25.32
CA THR A 123 -12.15 -13.42 -26.11
C THR A 123 -13.00 -14.39 -25.31
N LEU A 124 -14.30 -14.34 -25.52
CA LEU A 124 -15.24 -15.34 -25.06
C LEU A 124 -15.55 -16.28 -26.23
N CYS A 125 -15.33 -17.57 -26.02
CA CYS A 125 -15.31 -18.56 -27.10
C CYS A 125 -16.19 -19.77 -26.79
N ALA A 126 -16.62 -20.44 -27.86
CA ALA A 126 -17.28 -21.73 -27.82
C ALA A 126 -16.80 -22.58 -29.00
N ALA A 127 -16.52 -23.86 -28.78
CA ALA A 127 -15.94 -24.76 -29.76
C ALA A 127 -16.51 -26.19 -29.66
N SER A 128 -16.54 -26.91 -30.77
CA SER A 128 -16.87 -28.33 -30.83
C SER A 128 -16.04 -29.07 -31.88
N ALA A 129 -15.78 -30.34 -31.62
CA ALA A 129 -15.11 -31.25 -32.54
C ALA A 129 -16.04 -31.76 -33.65
N GLN A 130 -17.32 -31.39 -33.62
CA GLN A 130 -18.32 -31.77 -34.60
C GLN A 130 -18.80 -30.54 -35.37
N ARG A 131 -19.12 -30.70 -36.66
CA ARG A 131 -19.82 -29.67 -37.43
C ARG A 131 -21.24 -29.51 -36.89
N ARG A 132 -21.57 -28.33 -36.38
CA ARG A 132 -22.88 -27.99 -35.82
C ARG A 132 -23.38 -26.68 -36.42
N PRO A 133 -24.68 -26.57 -36.76
CA PRO A 133 -25.25 -25.28 -37.15
C PRO A 133 -25.22 -24.31 -35.95
N ILE A 134 -24.88 -23.05 -36.20
CA ILE A 134 -24.85 -22.00 -35.19
C ILE A 134 -26.09 -21.14 -35.37
N ALA A 135 -26.90 -21.05 -34.32
CA ALA A 135 -28.09 -20.21 -34.32
C ALA A 135 -27.69 -18.72 -34.34
N PRO A 136 -28.35 -17.85 -35.12
CA PRO A 136 -28.05 -16.40 -35.16
C PRO A 136 -28.10 -15.73 -33.78
N GLU A 137 -28.95 -16.22 -32.88
CA GLU A 137 -29.11 -15.72 -31.51
C GLU A 137 -27.85 -15.95 -30.67
N ALA A 138 -27.04 -16.96 -30.99
CA ALA A 138 -25.79 -17.25 -30.29
C ALA A 138 -24.79 -16.11 -30.39
N GLU A 139 -24.69 -15.45 -31.54
CA GLU A 139 -23.79 -14.31 -31.72
C GLU A 139 -24.19 -13.12 -30.83
N SER A 140 -25.49 -12.82 -30.78
CA SER A 140 -26.01 -11.72 -29.95
C SER A 140 -25.76 -11.97 -28.46
N LEU A 141 -25.97 -13.20 -28.00
CA LEU A 141 -25.68 -13.59 -26.62
C LEU A 141 -24.20 -13.56 -26.30
N LEU A 142 -23.36 -14.00 -27.23
CA LEU A 142 -21.91 -13.98 -27.04
C LEU A 142 -21.38 -12.54 -26.92
N ARG A 143 -21.92 -11.59 -27.72
CA ARG A 143 -21.62 -10.17 -27.57
C ARG A 143 -22.05 -9.66 -26.19
N LEU A 144 -23.28 -9.96 -25.76
CA LEU A 144 -23.79 -9.56 -24.45
C LEU A 144 -22.89 -10.10 -23.32
N PHE A 145 -22.55 -11.38 -23.35
CA PHE A 145 -21.72 -12.00 -22.31
C PHE A 145 -20.30 -11.43 -22.32
N SER A 146 -19.74 -11.16 -23.51
CA SER A 146 -18.43 -10.53 -23.63
C SER A 146 -18.43 -9.10 -23.05
N SER A 147 -19.49 -8.34 -23.29
CA SER A 147 -19.66 -7.00 -22.68
C SER A 147 -19.82 -7.07 -21.16
N LEU A 148 -20.53 -8.07 -20.62
CA LEU A 148 -20.64 -8.27 -19.17
C LEU A 148 -19.28 -8.61 -18.54
N VAL A 149 -18.51 -9.50 -19.18
CA VAL A 149 -17.15 -9.84 -18.74
C VAL A 149 -16.24 -8.62 -18.82
N ALA A 150 -16.30 -7.84 -19.90
CA ALA A 150 -15.52 -6.61 -20.06
C ALA A 150 -15.81 -5.59 -18.95
N GLN A 151 -17.09 -5.30 -18.70
CA GLN A 151 -17.51 -4.38 -17.64
C GLN A 151 -17.01 -4.83 -16.27
N PHE A 152 -17.04 -6.15 -16.01
CA PHE A 152 -16.53 -6.70 -14.77
C PHE A 152 -15.02 -6.49 -14.63
N LEU A 153 -14.24 -6.87 -15.65
CA LEU A 153 -12.78 -6.71 -15.64
C LEU A 153 -12.37 -5.24 -15.47
N GLN A 154 -13.05 -4.33 -16.17
CA GLN A 154 -12.81 -2.90 -16.06
C GLN A 154 -13.14 -2.37 -14.65
N ARG A 155 -14.26 -2.80 -14.06
CA ARG A 155 -14.61 -2.43 -12.69
C ARG A 155 -13.53 -2.88 -11.69
N GLU A 156 -13.06 -4.12 -11.80
CA GLU A 156 -12.01 -4.64 -10.90
C GLU A 156 -10.71 -3.84 -11.05
N ARG A 157 -10.31 -3.49 -12.28
CA ARG A 157 -9.14 -2.64 -12.54
C ARG A 157 -9.29 -1.25 -11.90
N LEU A 158 -10.43 -0.58 -12.12
CA LEU A 158 -10.70 0.73 -11.53
C LEU A 158 -10.69 0.71 -9.99
N VAL A 159 -11.25 -0.34 -9.38
CA VAL A 159 -11.22 -0.51 -7.92
C VAL A 159 -9.80 -0.73 -7.41
N ALA A 160 -8.99 -1.51 -8.11
CA ALA A 160 -7.58 -1.72 -7.77
C ALA A 160 -6.78 -0.42 -7.86
N ASP A 161 -6.94 0.33 -8.95
CA ASP A 161 -6.25 1.61 -9.16
C ASP A 161 -6.67 2.64 -8.10
N LEU A 162 -7.96 2.73 -7.77
CA LEU A 162 -8.47 3.59 -6.71
C LEU A 162 -7.87 3.23 -5.34
N ARG A 163 -7.75 1.94 -5.02
CA ARG A 163 -7.13 1.48 -3.77
C ARG A 163 -5.66 1.88 -3.70
N ALA A 164 -4.89 1.61 -4.76
CA ALA A 164 -3.48 1.98 -4.83
C ALA A 164 -3.28 3.50 -4.69
N ALA A 165 -4.10 4.30 -5.38
CA ALA A 165 -4.06 5.76 -5.27
C ALA A 165 -4.38 6.24 -3.85
N ASN A 166 -5.38 5.64 -3.18
CA ASN A 166 -5.72 5.97 -1.80
C ASN A 166 -4.61 5.60 -0.82
N GLU A 167 -3.95 4.46 -1.00
CA GLU A 167 -2.79 4.06 -0.17
C GLU A 167 -1.62 5.03 -0.34
N GLN A 168 -1.34 5.47 -1.58
CA GLN A 168 -0.32 6.48 -1.85
C GLN A 168 -0.68 7.83 -1.21
N LEU A 169 -1.92 8.29 -1.34
CA LEU A 169 -2.40 9.53 -0.71
C LEU A 169 -2.32 9.45 0.83
N ALA A 170 -2.67 8.31 1.42
CA ALA A 170 -2.56 8.09 2.86
C ALA A 170 -1.10 8.15 3.32
N THR A 171 -0.18 7.57 2.55
CA THR A 171 1.27 7.65 2.82
C THR A 171 1.74 9.09 2.78
N TYR A 172 1.43 9.84 1.71
CA TYR A 172 1.77 11.27 1.61
C TYR A 172 1.15 12.12 2.73
N ALA A 173 -0.04 11.76 3.21
CA ALA A 173 -0.71 12.49 4.28
C ALA A 173 -0.08 12.26 5.66
N LEU A 174 0.67 11.17 5.86
CA LEU A 174 1.16 10.73 7.17
C LEU A 174 2.69 10.67 7.29
N THR A 175 3.45 10.87 6.21
CA THR A 175 4.92 10.88 6.23
C THR A 175 5.49 12.25 5.89
N ASP A 176 6.64 12.59 6.47
CA ASP A 176 7.48 13.72 6.10
C ASP A 176 8.29 13.35 4.86
N ALA A 177 8.09 14.07 3.74
CA ALA A 177 8.70 13.72 2.45
C ALA A 177 10.23 13.81 2.44
N LEU A 178 10.84 14.58 3.35
CA LEU A 178 12.29 14.73 3.40
C LEU A 178 12.98 13.57 4.12
N THR A 179 12.46 13.20 5.30
CA THR A 179 13.09 12.21 6.19
C THR A 179 12.48 10.82 6.07
N GLY A 180 11.28 10.69 5.50
CA GLY A 180 10.52 9.44 5.46
C GLY A 180 9.89 9.04 6.80
N LEU A 181 10.10 9.82 7.86
CA LEU A 181 9.47 9.60 9.16
C LEU A 181 7.97 9.92 9.12
N PRO A 182 7.16 9.37 10.03
CA PRO A 182 5.86 9.91 10.37
C PRO A 182 5.89 11.44 10.53
N ASN A 183 4.88 12.13 9.99
CA ASN A 183 4.73 13.57 10.13
C ASN A 183 3.92 13.94 11.39
N ARG A 184 3.69 15.24 11.58
CA ARG A 184 2.90 15.76 12.70
C ARG A 184 1.52 15.11 12.83
N ARG A 185 0.81 14.87 11.73
CA ARG A 185 -0.53 14.26 11.78
C ARG A 185 -0.46 12.81 12.27
N ALA A 186 0.48 12.03 11.74
CA ALA A 186 0.69 10.66 12.18
C ALA A 186 1.08 10.58 13.66
N LEU A 187 1.89 11.52 14.15
CA LEU A 187 2.22 11.63 15.57
C LEU A 187 0.99 11.86 16.45
N PHE A 188 0.13 12.81 16.07
CA PHE A 188 -1.08 13.10 16.84
C PHE A 188 -1.99 11.87 16.95
N ASP A 189 -2.23 11.19 15.82
CA ASP A 189 -3.05 9.99 15.76
C ASP A 189 -2.44 8.86 16.62
N GLU A 190 -1.11 8.66 16.54
CA GLU A 190 -0.42 7.62 17.31
C GLU A 190 -0.38 7.93 18.81
N LEU A 191 -0.08 9.17 19.20
CA LEU A 191 -0.04 9.58 20.60
C LEU A 191 -1.42 9.43 21.25
N GLN A 192 -2.49 9.82 20.55
CA GLN A 192 -3.86 9.60 21.01
C GLN A 192 -4.13 8.11 21.25
N ARG A 193 -3.71 7.26 20.31
CA ARG A 193 -3.87 5.80 20.41
C ARG A 193 -3.08 5.22 21.58
N GLN A 194 -1.85 5.66 21.79
CA GLN A 194 -0.98 5.20 22.89
C GLN A 194 -1.54 5.61 24.25
N LEU A 195 -1.98 6.86 24.42
CA LEU A 195 -2.62 7.32 25.66
C LEU A 195 -3.87 6.49 26.00
N GLN A 196 -4.75 6.26 25.03
CA GLN A 196 -5.96 5.46 25.24
C GLN A 196 -5.67 3.98 25.56
N ARG A 197 -4.59 3.41 25.02
CA ARG A 197 -4.17 2.04 25.31
C ARG A 197 -3.54 1.95 26.69
N ALA A 198 -2.59 2.83 26.98
CA ALA A 198 -1.89 2.87 28.25
C ALA A 198 -2.84 3.09 29.43
N ALA A 199 -3.88 3.92 29.27
CA ALA A 199 -4.93 4.10 30.27
C ALA A 199 -5.74 2.84 30.55
N ARG A 200 -5.95 1.99 29.54
CA ARG A 200 -6.64 0.70 29.68
C ARG A 200 -5.74 -0.36 30.32
N ASP A 201 -4.48 -0.37 29.93
CA ASP A 201 -3.52 -1.40 30.32
C ASP A 201 -2.80 -1.09 31.65
N GLY A 202 -3.02 0.11 32.21
CA GLY A 202 -2.36 0.56 33.43
C GLY A 202 -0.85 0.73 33.23
N THR A 203 -0.43 1.27 32.09
CA THR A 203 0.98 1.55 31.77
C THR A 203 1.19 3.06 31.58
N CYS A 204 2.44 3.53 31.65
CA CYS A 204 2.76 4.91 31.29
C CYS A 204 3.08 5.06 29.79
N VAL A 205 3.05 6.28 29.29
CA VAL A 205 3.55 6.63 27.95
C VAL A 205 4.84 7.41 28.09
N LEU A 206 5.87 7.06 27.32
CA LEU A 206 7.08 7.87 27.19
C LEU A 206 6.91 8.81 26.00
N LEU A 207 7.11 10.10 26.22
CA LEU A 207 7.02 11.12 25.18
C LEU A 207 8.24 12.03 25.26
N GLY A 208 8.91 12.24 24.12
CA GLY A 208 10.12 13.05 24.04
C GLY A 208 10.07 14.06 22.91
N CYS A 209 10.38 15.32 23.22
CA CYS A 209 10.59 16.38 22.23
C CYS A 209 12.09 16.59 22.00
N ILE A 210 12.46 16.75 20.73
CA ILE A 210 13.85 16.88 20.26
C ILE A 210 13.93 18.09 19.34
N ASP A 211 14.77 19.06 19.68
CA ASP A 211 15.02 20.27 18.88
C ASP A 211 16.49 20.30 18.47
N LEU A 212 16.75 20.41 17.16
CA LEU A 212 18.12 20.50 16.66
C LEU A 212 18.71 21.89 16.91
N ASP A 213 19.39 22.03 18.05
CA ASP A 213 20.13 23.23 18.44
C ASP A 213 20.95 23.82 17.28
N GLY A 214 20.64 25.05 16.86
CA GLY A 214 21.44 25.78 15.86
C GLY A 214 21.25 25.33 14.41
N PHE A 215 20.22 24.54 14.08
CA PHE A 215 19.98 24.08 12.71
C PHE A 215 19.88 25.23 11.69
N LYS A 216 19.29 26.37 12.05
CA LYS A 216 19.29 27.57 11.20
C LYS A 216 20.71 27.99 10.79
N ALA A 217 21.68 27.98 11.71
CA ALA A 217 23.06 28.33 11.40
C ALA A 217 23.71 27.31 10.45
N VAL A 218 23.34 26.03 10.54
CA VAL A 218 23.77 25.00 9.58
C VAL A 218 23.26 25.34 8.17
N ASN A 219 21.99 25.69 8.03
CA ASN A 219 21.43 26.13 6.75
C ASN A 219 22.12 27.39 6.21
N ASP A 220 22.32 28.39 7.07
CA ASP A 220 22.90 29.67 6.67
C ASP A 220 24.38 29.52 6.24
N GLN A 221 25.13 28.57 6.84
CA GLN A 221 26.55 28.34 6.53
C GLN A 221 26.79 27.33 5.41
N LEU A 222 26.00 26.27 5.32
CA LEU A 222 26.23 25.13 4.41
C LEU A 222 25.21 25.03 3.26
N GLY A 223 24.17 25.85 3.31
CA GLY A 223 23.05 25.86 2.36
C GLY A 223 21.98 24.82 2.69
N HIS A 224 20.74 25.08 2.22
CA HIS A 224 19.58 24.25 2.49
C HIS A 224 19.75 22.78 2.05
N HIS A 225 20.41 22.51 0.93
CA HIS A 225 20.66 21.14 0.47
C HIS A 225 21.44 20.31 1.51
N ARG A 226 22.45 20.91 2.16
CA ARG A 226 23.21 20.23 3.22
C ARG A 226 22.45 20.16 4.53
N GLY A 227 21.60 21.16 4.82
CA GLY A 227 20.63 21.07 5.91
C GLY A 227 19.67 19.90 5.74
N ASP A 228 19.19 19.66 4.52
CA ASP A 228 18.32 18.53 4.20
C ASP A 228 19.04 17.19 4.38
N LEU A 229 20.29 17.08 3.95
CA LEU A 229 21.13 15.90 4.21
C LEU A 229 21.33 15.67 5.71
N PHE A 230 21.58 16.75 6.46
CA PHE A 230 21.72 16.68 7.91
C PHE A 230 20.45 16.18 8.59
N LEU A 231 19.28 16.65 8.17
CA LEU A 231 17.99 16.19 8.69
C LEU A 231 17.73 14.71 8.38
N ARG A 232 18.07 14.24 7.18
CA ARG A 232 17.96 12.81 6.82
C ARG A 232 18.87 11.93 7.67
N GLU A 233 20.14 12.30 7.80
CA GLU A 233 21.12 11.59 8.62
C GLU A 233 20.71 11.59 10.10
N MET A 234 20.21 12.72 10.61
CA MET A 234 19.70 12.84 11.98
C MET A 234 18.50 11.90 12.21
N ALA A 235 17.53 11.90 11.29
CA ALA A 235 16.38 11.00 11.34
C ALA A 235 16.83 9.53 11.41
N GLN A 236 17.79 9.13 10.56
CA GLN A 236 18.33 7.77 10.56
C GLN A 236 19.02 7.41 11.89
N ARG A 237 19.88 8.29 12.42
CA ARG A 237 20.57 8.04 13.70
C ARG A 237 19.61 7.91 14.87
N LEU A 238 18.62 8.79 14.95
CA LEU A 238 17.60 8.71 15.97
C LEU A 238 16.80 7.40 15.84
N SER A 239 16.37 7.04 14.62
CA SER A 239 15.63 5.79 14.40
C SER A 239 16.39 4.53 14.79
N LEU A 240 17.72 4.47 14.60
CA LEU A 240 18.54 3.30 14.95
C LEU A 240 18.68 3.07 16.46
N GLU A 241 18.56 4.12 17.27
CA GLU A 241 18.72 4.05 18.74
C GLU A 241 17.40 3.81 19.49
N LEU A 242 16.28 3.89 18.75
CA LEU A 242 14.93 3.68 19.25
C LEU A 242 14.53 2.21 19.17
N ARG A 243 13.61 1.81 20.05
CA ARG A 243 13.07 0.43 20.07
C ARG A 243 12.07 0.28 18.93
N GLY A 244 11.84 -0.94 18.45
CA GLY A 244 10.80 -1.21 17.45
C GLY A 244 9.37 -0.85 17.90
N SER A 245 9.16 -0.65 19.21
CA SER A 245 7.90 -0.18 19.79
C SER A 245 7.77 1.36 19.85
N ASP A 246 8.86 2.07 19.64
CA ASP A 246 8.90 3.53 19.69
C ASP A 246 8.58 4.06 18.28
N MET A 247 7.84 5.16 18.20
CA MET A 247 7.61 5.90 16.96
C MET A 247 8.33 7.25 17.03
N LEU A 248 9.20 7.48 16.05
CA LEU A 248 9.82 8.78 15.82
C LEU A 248 9.07 9.51 14.71
N ALA A 249 8.74 10.77 14.94
CA ALA A 249 8.09 11.64 13.97
C ALA A 249 8.86 12.94 13.80
N ARG A 250 8.78 13.54 12.61
CA ARG A 250 9.21 14.92 12.39
C ARG A 250 7.98 15.83 12.37
N VAL A 251 7.95 16.80 13.28
CA VAL A 251 6.76 17.66 13.49
C VAL A 251 6.94 19.08 13.00
N GLY A 252 8.19 19.52 12.84
CA GLY A 252 8.58 20.86 12.42
C GLY A 252 9.81 20.85 11.52
N GLY A 253 10.41 22.02 11.31
CA GLY A 253 11.60 22.17 10.47
C GLY A 253 12.80 21.39 11.03
N ASP A 254 13.04 21.53 12.32
CA ASP A 254 14.16 20.97 13.09
C ASP A 254 13.68 20.24 14.36
N GLU A 255 12.38 19.92 14.41
CA GLU A 255 11.74 19.31 15.58
C GLU A 255 11.34 17.87 15.29
N PHE A 256 11.77 16.97 16.17
CA PHE A 256 11.39 15.57 16.18
C PHE A 256 10.68 15.24 17.49
N VAL A 257 9.75 14.29 17.44
CA VAL A 257 9.07 13.78 18.63
C VAL A 257 9.13 12.27 18.62
N VAL A 258 9.48 11.69 19.76
CA VAL A 258 9.43 10.26 19.99
C VAL A 258 8.30 9.92 20.96
N VAL A 259 7.47 8.94 20.61
CA VAL A 259 6.44 8.37 21.48
C VAL A 259 6.64 6.87 21.59
N GLY A 260 6.53 6.31 22.78
CA GLY A 260 6.69 4.88 22.99
C GLY A 260 5.98 4.37 24.24
N PRO A 261 5.70 3.07 24.32
CA PRO A 261 5.13 2.47 25.51
C PRO A 261 6.14 2.54 26.67
N GLY A 262 5.63 2.84 27.85
CA GLY A 262 6.39 2.85 29.09
C GLY A 262 6.17 1.61 29.94
N VAL A 263 6.49 1.72 31.22
CA VAL A 263 6.38 0.60 32.19
C VAL A 263 4.98 0.53 32.81
N ALA A 264 4.66 -0.61 33.43
CA ALA A 264 3.43 -0.78 34.18
C ALA A 264 3.37 0.16 35.39
N LEU A 265 2.21 0.78 35.59
CA LEU A 265 1.86 1.53 36.79
C LEU A 265 1.27 0.52 37.77
N GLY A 266 1.93 0.28 38.90
CA GLY A 266 1.59 -0.76 39.89
C GLY A 266 0.27 -0.53 40.67
N GLY A 267 -0.78 -0.06 40.00
CA GLY A 267 -2.08 0.30 40.54
C GLY A 267 -2.61 1.61 39.91
N PRO A 268 -3.90 1.92 40.03
CA PRO A 268 -4.44 3.21 39.61
C PRO A 268 -3.71 4.31 40.37
N SER A 269 -2.97 5.14 39.64
CA SER A 269 -2.32 6.33 40.13
C SER A 269 -3.37 7.20 40.83
N SER A 270 -3.16 7.49 42.12
CA SER A 270 -3.98 8.45 42.86
C SER A 270 -3.96 9.76 42.08
N ALA A 271 -5.11 10.26 41.64
CA ALA A 271 -5.27 11.47 40.82
C ALA A 271 -4.26 12.57 41.19
N GLN A 272 -3.12 12.59 40.50
CA GLN A 272 -2.11 13.62 40.69
C GLN A 272 -2.59 14.84 39.90
N ALA A 273 -2.40 16.05 40.45
CA ALA A 273 -2.78 17.28 39.77
C ALA A 273 -1.98 17.50 38.46
N ILE A 274 -0.82 16.85 38.34
CA ILE A 274 0.05 16.89 37.17
C ILE A 274 0.32 15.44 36.73
N PRO A 275 0.09 15.06 35.47
CA PRO A 275 0.21 13.69 34.97
C PRO A 275 1.67 13.28 34.68
N LEU A 276 2.63 13.86 35.40
CA LEU A 276 4.06 13.60 35.26
C LEU A 276 4.55 12.59 36.29
N LEU A 277 5.27 11.58 35.81
CA LEU A 277 5.83 10.51 36.64
C LEU A 277 7.34 10.73 36.84
N ASP A 278 7.70 11.64 37.75
CA ASP A 278 9.08 12.10 37.94
C ASP A 278 9.94 11.19 38.84
N ARG A 279 9.37 10.10 39.39
CA ARG A 279 10.06 9.15 40.27
C ARG A 279 9.84 7.70 39.86
N GLY A 280 10.67 6.82 40.40
CA GLY A 280 10.56 5.37 40.20
C GLY A 280 10.98 4.90 38.80
N GLU A 281 10.49 3.72 38.42
CA GLU A 281 10.78 3.08 37.14
C GLU A 281 10.33 3.91 35.91
N PRO A 282 9.14 4.54 35.88
CA PRO A 282 8.74 5.39 34.75
C PRO A 282 9.73 6.51 34.46
N ALA A 283 10.15 7.24 35.51
CA ALA A 283 11.13 8.31 35.38
C ALA A 283 12.50 7.81 34.91
N GLN A 284 12.90 6.60 35.35
CA GLN A 284 14.14 5.99 34.90
C GLN A 284 14.09 5.59 33.42
N ALA A 285 12.94 5.08 32.96
CA ALA A 285 12.71 4.77 31.56
C ALA A 285 12.76 6.03 30.68
N ALA A 286 12.13 7.13 31.12
CA ALA A 286 12.20 8.43 30.46
C ALA A 286 13.65 8.93 30.35
N ARG A 287 14.41 8.93 31.46
CA ARG A 287 15.84 9.31 31.45
C ARG A 287 16.68 8.46 30.51
N THR A 288 16.42 7.17 30.45
CA THR A 288 17.14 6.25 29.55
C THR A 288 16.86 6.56 28.08
N LEU A 289 15.62 6.88 27.73
CA LEU A 289 15.26 7.32 26.38
C LEU A 289 15.87 8.69 26.06
N GLU A 290 15.82 9.64 27.01
CA GLU A 290 16.42 10.99 26.88
C GLU A 290 17.92 10.87 26.58
N GLN A 291 18.63 10.03 27.33
CA GLN A 291 20.06 9.80 27.16
C GLN A 291 20.39 9.17 25.80
N ARG A 292 19.65 8.14 25.38
CA ARG A 292 19.88 7.48 24.08
C ARG A 292 19.68 8.46 22.92
N ALA A 293 18.55 9.16 22.88
CA ALA A 293 18.26 10.14 21.84
C ALA A 293 19.26 11.32 21.86
N SER A 294 19.68 11.78 23.05
CA SER A 294 20.72 12.80 23.18
C SER A 294 22.04 12.33 22.58
N LEU A 295 22.51 11.13 22.92
CA LEU A 295 23.77 10.58 22.41
C LEU A 295 23.72 10.34 20.90
N ALA A 296 22.60 9.82 20.39
CA ALA A 296 22.38 9.59 18.97
C ALA A 296 22.52 10.86 18.12
N SER A 297 22.13 12.00 18.72
CA SER A 297 22.19 13.30 18.05
C SER A 297 23.60 13.89 17.98
N VAL A 298 24.55 13.43 18.80
CA VAL A 298 25.91 14.00 18.85
C VAL A 298 26.82 13.30 17.83
N GLY A 299 27.69 14.07 17.16
CA GLY A 299 28.79 13.50 16.42
C GLY A 299 29.11 14.22 15.12
N ARG A 300 29.91 13.56 14.29
CA ARG A 300 30.29 14.06 12.97
C ARG A 300 29.27 13.62 11.92
N PHE A 301 28.81 14.56 11.10
CA PHE A 301 27.90 14.35 9.97
C PHE A 301 28.69 14.64 8.68
N ASP A 302 28.63 13.73 7.71
CA ASP A 302 29.27 13.92 6.40
C ASP A 302 28.21 14.39 5.39
N LEU A 303 28.29 15.66 5.00
CA LEU A 303 27.28 16.36 4.19
C LEU A 303 27.88 16.72 2.82
N GLU A 304 28.09 15.69 1.99
CA GLU A 304 28.74 15.82 0.67
C GLU A 304 30.10 16.54 0.77
N GLY A 305 31.07 15.88 1.42
CA GLY A 305 32.44 16.36 1.54
C GLY A 305 32.62 17.46 2.60
N HIS A 306 31.58 17.79 3.36
CA HIS A 306 31.62 18.74 4.47
C HIS A 306 31.37 18.00 5.78
N ALA A 307 32.39 17.96 6.64
CA ALA A 307 32.27 17.40 7.96
C ALA A 307 31.67 18.44 8.93
N LEU A 308 30.43 18.22 9.36
CA LEU A 308 29.79 19.00 10.42
C LEU A 308 29.99 18.27 11.76
N GLN A 309 30.73 18.88 12.68
CA GLN A 309 30.78 18.41 14.07
C GLN A 309 29.60 19.01 14.84
N TYR A 310 28.63 18.17 15.20
CA TYR A 310 27.42 18.62 15.87
C TYR A 310 27.45 18.26 17.36
N ALA A 311 27.17 19.27 18.21
CA ALA A 311 27.20 19.15 19.67
C ALA A 311 25.95 18.44 20.27
N GLY A 312 25.02 18.03 19.41
CA GLY A 312 23.79 17.36 19.78
C GLY A 312 22.58 18.29 19.89
N ALA A 313 21.41 17.66 19.88
CA ALA A 313 20.11 18.28 20.02
C ALA A 313 19.77 18.52 21.49
N SER A 314 18.80 19.41 21.72
CA SER A 314 18.10 19.50 23.00
C SER A 314 17.00 18.44 23.03
N VAL A 315 17.11 17.49 23.95
CA VAL A 315 16.19 16.36 24.09
C VAL A 315 15.57 16.39 25.47
N GLY A 316 14.25 16.42 25.54
CA GLY A 316 13.51 16.31 26.79
C GLY A 316 12.50 15.19 26.73
N VAL A 317 12.55 14.25 27.68
CA VAL A 317 11.63 13.10 27.73
C VAL A 317 10.89 13.07 29.06
N VAL A 318 9.58 12.85 28.99
CA VAL A 318 8.69 12.70 30.15
C VAL A 318 8.04 11.33 30.15
N ALA A 319 7.76 10.82 31.36
CA ALA A 319 6.87 9.68 31.55
C ALA A 319 5.50 10.20 32.00
N LEU A 320 4.46 9.81 31.28
CA LEU A 320 3.12 10.35 31.42
C LEU A 320 2.16 9.31 31.98
N ASP A 321 1.38 9.70 32.98
CA ASP A 321 0.16 9.00 33.34
C ASP A 321 -0.92 9.32 32.30
N PRO A 322 -1.43 8.32 31.56
CA PRO A 322 -2.39 8.56 30.48
C PRO A 322 -3.80 8.90 30.97
N THR A 323 -4.08 8.79 32.27
CA THR A 323 -5.43 8.93 32.82
C THR A 323 -5.95 10.36 32.69
N GLY A 324 -6.95 10.56 31.82
CA GLY A 324 -7.56 11.88 31.58
C GLY A 324 -6.68 12.87 30.84
N LEU A 325 -5.55 12.42 30.26
CA LEU A 325 -4.57 13.26 29.59
C LEU A 325 -4.94 13.51 28.12
N SER A 326 -4.99 14.79 27.70
CA SER A 326 -5.13 15.15 26.28
C SER A 326 -3.78 15.08 25.54
N VAL A 327 -3.84 14.95 24.21
CA VAL A 327 -2.64 14.94 23.35
C VAL A 327 -1.88 16.26 23.45
N GLU A 328 -2.60 17.38 23.47
CA GLU A 328 -2.03 18.72 23.58
C GLU A 328 -1.32 18.93 24.91
N GLN A 329 -1.93 18.48 26.01
CA GLN A 329 -1.32 18.53 27.35
C GLN A 329 -0.06 17.66 27.42
N ALA A 330 -0.10 16.45 26.86
CA ALA A 330 1.06 15.56 26.81
C ALA A 330 2.23 16.21 26.05
N LEU A 331 1.97 16.76 24.85
CA LEU A 331 2.98 17.45 24.04
C LEU A 331 3.53 18.68 24.76
N HIS A 332 2.70 19.46 25.44
CA HIS A 332 3.13 20.62 26.19
C HIS A 332 4.12 20.25 27.30
N LEU A 333 3.84 19.19 28.07
CA LEU A 333 4.74 18.73 29.14
C LEU A 333 6.10 18.25 28.60
N ALA A 334 6.10 17.55 27.47
CA ALA A 334 7.34 17.11 26.81
C ALA A 334 8.14 18.29 26.24
N ASP A 335 7.46 19.29 25.68
CA ASP A 335 8.08 20.50 25.16
C ASP A 335 8.71 21.35 26.28
N GLU A 336 8.03 21.52 27.41
CA GLU A 336 8.59 22.21 28.58
C GLU A 336 9.89 21.53 29.07
N ARG A 337 9.89 20.19 29.13
CA ARG A 337 11.08 19.41 29.50
C ARG A 337 12.23 19.63 28.51
N MET A 338 11.96 19.63 27.21
CA MET A 338 12.97 19.90 26.17
C MET A 338 13.51 21.32 26.27
N TYR A 339 12.63 22.29 26.51
CA TYR A 339 13.01 23.69 26.66
C TYR A 339 13.91 23.93 27.87
N ASP A 340 13.66 23.24 29.00
CA ASP A 340 14.54 23.27 30.17
C ASP A 340 15.94 22.72 29.86
N VAL A 341 16.02 21.62 29.12
CA VAL A 341 17.31 21.07 28.64
C VAL A 341 18.02 22.08 27.72
N LYS A 342 17.29 22.71 26.80
CA LYS A 342 17.82 23.73 25.89
C LYS A 342 18.38 24.95 26.64
N ARG A 343 17.68 25.41 27.67
CA ARG A 343 18.16 26.51 28.53
C ARG A 343 19.41 26.13 29.32
N ALA A 344 19.45 24.92 29.86
CA ALA A 344 20.62 24.42 30.58
C ALA A 344 21.86 24.35 29.66
N ARG A 345 21.71 23.77 28.46
CA ARG A 345 22.78 23.70 27.45
C ARG A 345 23.30 25.08 27.05
N ARG A 346 22.41 26.04 26.78
CA ARG A 346 22.79 27.43 26.47
C ARG A 346 23.58 28.09 27.60
N ARG A 347 23.23 27.85 28.86
CA ARG A 347 23.99 28.37 30.02
C ARG A 347 25.38 27.75 30.12
N SER A 348 25.51 26.45 29.87
CA SER A 348 26.80 25.76 29.89
C SER A 348 27.75 26.23 28.78
N VAL A 349 27.23 26.68 27.64
CA VAL A 349 28.04 27.26 26.55
C VAL A 349 28.47 28.70 26.84
N ILE A 350 27.70 29.45 27.65
CA ILE A 350 27.94 30.88 27.96
C ILE A 350 28.76 31.07 29.26
N ALA A 351 28.86 30.08 30.14
CA ALA A 351 29.67 30.17 31.36
C ALA A 351 31.17 30.40 30.99
N PRO A 352 31.82 31.50 31.42
CA PRO A 352 33.23 31.73 31.12
C PRO A 352 34.07 30.66 31.80
N ALA A 353 35.12 30.19 31.11
CA ALA A 353 36.23 29.52 31.74
C ALA A 353 36.76 30.44 32.86
N VAL A 354 36.43 30.14 34.11
CA VAL A 354 37.09 30.73 35.27
C VAL A 354 38.51 30.18 35.25
N ILE A 355 39.40 30.91 34.58
CA ILE A 355 40.84 30.72 34.71
C ILE A 355 41.17 31.04 36.15
N ALA A 356 41.38 29.99 36.96
CA ALA A 356 42.01 30.12 38.25
C ALA A 356 43.40 30.72 38.02
N GLN A 357 43.59 31.96 38.49
CA GLN A 357 44.91 32.52 38.73
C GLN A 357 45.65 31.60 39.71
N ALA A 358 46.72 30.96 39.27
CA ALA A 358 47.76 30.50 40.17
C ALA A 358 48.83 31.61 40.20
N ALA A 359 48.83 32.34 41.31
CA ALA A 359 49.99 33.06 41.79
C ALA A 359 51.00 32.01 42.33
N ASP A 360 52.20 32.00 41.77
CA ASP A 360 53.48 32.18 42.49
C ASP A 360 54.65 32.22 41.50
#